data_AF-A0A2N2IHB5-F1
#
_entry.id   AF-A0A2N2IHB5-F1
#
_cell.length_a   1.000
_cell.length_b   1.000
_cell.length_c   1.000
_cell.angle_alpha   90.00
_cell.angle_beta   90.00
_cell.angle_gamma   90.00
#
_symmetry.space_group_name_H-M   'P 1'
#
loop_
_entity.id
_entity.type
_entity.pdbx_description
1 polymer ?
#
loop_
_entity_poly.entity_id
_entity_poly.type
_entity_poly.pdbx_seq_one_letter_code
_entity_poly.pdbx_strand_id
1 'polypeptide(L)' 'MSHAYDLARRCGVPHVVFWHHDRGRTDDEVDAITKPYVERGQQEGLVVEGARQGTWYELKL' A
#
# COMPACT_ATOMS: atom_id res chain seq x y z
N MET A 1 7.32 -9.72 -6.39
CA MET A 1 7.68 -8.30 -6.23
C MET A 1 6.51 -7.46 -6.73
N SER A 2 6.04 -6.49 -5.93
CA SER A 2 4.96 -5.56 -6.33
C SER A 2 5.55 -4.43 -7.16
N HIS A 3 5.08 -4.29 -8.40
CA HIS A 3 5.49 -3.19 -9.27
C HIS A 3 5.09 -1.81 -8.71
N ALA A 4 3.99 -1.75 -7.95
CA ALA A 4 3.52 -0.52 -7.32
C ALA A 4 4.50 -0.02 -6.24
N TYR A 5 5.08 -0.94 -5.47
CA TYR A 5 6.09 -0.61 -4.46
C TYR A 5 7.36 -0.03 -5.09
N ASP A 6 7.89 -0.72 -6.10
CA ASP A 6 9.12 -0.31 -6.77
C ASP A 6 8.95 1.04 -7.49
N LEU A 7 7.76 1.28 -8.06
CA LEU A 7 7.41 2.57 -8.65
C LEU A 7 7.36 3.67 -7.58
N ALA A 8 6.66 3.44 -6.46
CA ALA A 8 6.56 4.41 -5.37
C ALA A 8 7.95 4.82 -4.85
N ARG A 9 8.82 3.83 -4.61
CA ARG A 9 10.24 4.05 -4.26
C ARG A 9 10.96 4.93 -5.28
N ARG A 10 10.86 4.60 -6.57
CA ARG A 10 11.56 5.33 -7.64
C ARG A 10 11.05 6.76 -7.81
N CYS A 11 9.77 6.98 -7.57
CA CYS A 11 9.17 8.32 -7.58
C CYS A 11 9.47 9.12 -6.31
N GLY A 12 10.02 8.49 -5.26
CA GLY A 12 10.32 9.16 -4.00
C GLY A 12 9.08 9.66 -3.26
N VAL A 13 7.94 9.00 -3.43
CA VAL A 13 6.72 9.39 -2.71
C VAL A 13 6.84 9.00 -1.24
N PRO A 14 6.31 9.80 -0.30
CA PRO A 14 6.38 9.48 1.13
C PRO A 14 5.33 8.42 1.54
N HIS A 15 4.27 8.26 0.76
CA HIS A 15 3.15 7.36 1.05
C HIS A 15 2.59 6.75 -0.24
N VAL A 16 2.37 5.43 -0.25
CA VAL A 16 1.68 4.69 -1.30
C VAL A 16 0.54 3.85 -0.72
N VAL A 17 -0.61 3.87 -1.40
CA VAL A 17 -1.77 3.04 -1.08
C VAL A 17 -1.96 2.00 -2.19
N PHE A 18 -1.97 0.73 -1.83
CA PHE A 18 -2.29 -0.38 -2.72
C PHE A 18 -3.80 -0.53 -2.82
N TRP A 19 -4.32 -0.33 -4.01
CA TRP A 19 -5.73 -0.44 -4.33
C TRP A 19 -5.92 -1.37 -5.54
N HIS A 20 -7.17 -1.69 -5.88
CA HIS A 20 -7.51 -2.59 -6.99
C HIS A 20 -7.04 -4.05 -6.79
N HIS A 21 -7.07 -4.54 -5.55
CA HIS A 21 -6.99 -5.97 -5.27
C HIS A 21 -8.25 -6.70 -5.80
N ASP A 22 -8.16 -8.03 -5.98
CA ASP A 22 -9.30 -8.87 -6.38
C ASP A 22 -10.51 -8.62 -5.47
N ARG A 23 -11.69 -8.37 -6.09
CA ARG A 23 -12.95 -8.06 -5.41
C ARG A 23 -13.38 -9.14 -4.42
N GLY A 24 -12.94 -10.38 -4.60
CA GLY A 24 -13.24 -11.48 -3.69
C GLY A 24 -12.46 -11.45 -2.38
N ARG A 25 -11.43 -10.59 -2.26
CA ARG A 25 -10.59 -10.56 -1.06
C ARG A 25 -11.25 -9.83 0.10
N THR A 26 -11.09 -10.41 1.29
CA THR A 26 -11.43 -9.74 2.54
C THR A 26 -10.35 -8.73 2.93
N ASP A 27 -10.67 -7.80 3.84
CA ASP A 27 -9.69 -6.86 4.38
C ASP A 27 -8.50 -7.58 5.05
N ASP A 28 -8.72 -8.72 5.71
CA ASP A 28 -7.64 -9.52 6.30
C ASP A 28 -6.70 -10.09 5.24
N GLU A 29 -7.24 -10.50 4.08
CA GLU A 29 -6.42 -10.96 2.96
C GLU A 29 -5.65 -9.80 2.31
N VAL A 30 -6.25 -8.61 2.25
CA VAL A 30 -5.58 -7.38 1.81
C VAL A 30 -4.42 -7.03 2.75
N ASP A 31 -4.64 -7.08 4.05
CA ASP A 31 -3.60 -6.87 5.06
C ASP A 31 -2.48 -7.91 4.89
N ALA A 32 -2.81 -9.19 4.72
CA ALA A 32 -1.83 -10.26 4.56
C ALA A 32 -0.93 -10.07 3.35
N ILE A 33 -1.47 -9.66 2.19
CA ILE A 33 -0.67 -9.40 0.99
C ILE A 33 0.12 -8.08 1.06
N THR A 34 -0.33 -7.13 1.88
CA THR A 34 0.31 -5.81 2.00
C THR A 34 1.41 -5.81 3.07
N LYS A 35 1.26 -6.61 4.14
CA LYS A 35 2.17 -6.66 5.30
C LYS A 35 3.66 -6.70 4.95
N PRO A 36 4.15 -7.53 4.00
CA PRO A 36 5.58 -7.55 3.67
C PRO A 36 6.10 -6.20 3.14
N TYR A 37 5.24 -5.42 2.47
CA TYR A 37 5.58 -4.11 1.94
C TYR A 37 5.49 -3.01 2.99
N VAL A 38 4.60 -3.16 3.97
CA VAL A 38 4.56 -2.29 5.16
C VAL A 38 5.87 -2.42 5.94
N GLU A 39 6.27 -3.64 6.26
CA GLU A 39 7.49 -3.93 7.01
C GLU A 39 8.73 -3.41 6.29
N ARG A 40 8.81 -3.63 4.97
CA ARG A 40 9.90 -3.12 4.15
C ARG A 40 9.86 -1.59 4.03
N GLY A 41 8.68 -1.01 3.83
CA GLY A 41 8.48 0.43 3.76
C GLY A 41 8.96 1.15 5.02
N GLN A 42 8.70 0.58 6.20
CA GLN A 42 9.18 1.12 7.49
C GLN A 42 10.70 1.20 7.57
N GLN A 43 11.42 0.22 7.01
CA GLN A 43 12.89 0.21 6.97
C GLN A 43 13.46 1.25 6.00
N GLU A 44 12.67 1.64 5.00
CA GLU A 44 13.10 2.45 3.87
C GLU A 44 12.51 3.88 3.89
N GLY A 45 11.71 4.22 4.90
CA GLY A 45 11.06 5.54 5.04
C GLY A 45 9.88 5.77 4.08
N LEU A 46 9.26 4.69 3.59
CA LEU A 46 8.07 4.73 2.72
C LEU A 46 6.86 4.19 3.48
N VAL A 47 5.81 5.01 3.65
CA VAL A 47 4.55 4.53 4.20
C VAL A 47 3.83 3.71 3.14
N VAL A 48 3.41 2.49 3.48
CA VAL A 48 2.63 1.61 2.60
C VAL A 48 1.36 1.20 3.32
N GLU A 49 0.23 1.31 2.63
CA GLU A 49 -1.07 0.89 3.13
C GLU A 49 -1.83 0.08 2.08
N GLY A 50 -2.67 -0.85 2.52
CA GLY A 50 -3.62 -1.55 1.65
C GLY A 50 -4.98 -0.89 1.81
N ALA A 51 -5.58 -0.41 0.72
CA ALA A 51 -6.91 0.18 0.77
C ALA A 51 -7.91 -0.89 1.19
N ARG A 52 -8.59 -0.69 2.33
CA ARG A 52 -9.68 -1.56 2.79
C ARG A 52 -11.01 -1.10 2.23
N GLN A 53 -12.03 -1.95 2.37
CA GLN A 53 -13.37 -1.57 1.94
C GLN A 53 -13.87 -0.35 2.73
N GLY A 54 -14.23 0.71 2.00
CA GLY A 54 -14.78 1.94 2.60
C GLY A 54 -13.73 2.89 3.20
N THR A 55 -12.43 2.66 2.99
CA THR A 55 -11.39 3.61 3.41
C THR A 55 -11.44 4.90 2.59
N TRP A 56 -11.29 6.04 3.27
CA TRP A 56 -11.20 7.37 2.67
C TRP A 56 -9.82 7.97 2.93
N TYR A 57 -9.27 8.64 1.92
CA TYR A 57 -7.97 9.29 2.00
C TYR A 57 -8.14 10.78 1.73
N GLU A 58 -7.62 11.61 2.62
CA GLU A 58 -7.55 13.06 2.43
C GLU A 58 -6.23 13.40 1.73
N LEU A 59 -6.32 13.99 0.54
CA LEU A 59 -5.15 14.49 -0.18
C LEU A 59 -4.88 15.92 0.25
N LYS A 60 -3.73 16.15 0.89
CA LYS A 60 -3.22 17.50 1.14
C LYS A 60 -2.41 17.91 -0.09
N LEU A 61 -3.06 18.64 -1.00
CA LEU A 61 -2.46 19.24 -2.20
C LEU A 61 -1.73 20.53 -1.85
#